data_AF-A0A9X1WTJ3-F1
#
_entry.id   AF-A0A9X1WTJ3-F1
#
_cell.length_a   1.000
_cell.length_b   1.000
_cell.length_c   1.000
_cell.angle_alpha   90.00
_cell.angle_beta   90.00
_cell.angle_gamma   90.00
#
_symmetry.space_group_name_H-M   'P 1'
#
loop_
_entity.id
_entity.type
_entity.pdbx_description
1 polymer ?
#
loop_
_entity_poly.entity_id
_entity_poly.type
_entity_poly.pdbx_seq_one_letter_code
_entity_poly.pdbx_strand_id
1 'polypeptide(L)'
;MKKLKITFTLFLLIYLLVPTLTYAALPLRVVVDGERVLFPDAQPFVDASNRVQVPIRFVSEALGAEVGWDNETRTATLKQGKKTMTLVVGKKEYDLDGKKQSMDSTAMLKDTRTFVPLRFVSEGLGATLKYDKTINTVYISTPEYTGSTGDDKVIIKDMYGFKVALFTGSELNIDRGDYDEYGTKNRALLILGLAKDRVNGNYEMQIQEVEDILRQKIKSDTVDDIMKYIRKEKNLEEQEVKWFNDETYRVRVIALPSGDTGVGIWYQ
;
A
#
# COMPACT_ATOMS: atom_id res chain seq x y z
N MET A 1 -31.14 13.34 46.90
CA MET A 1 -29.97 12.51 46.51
C MET A 1 -30.25 11.44 45.46
N LYS A 2 -31.44 10.79 45.42
CA LYS A 2 -31.74 9.76 44.38
C LYS A 2 -31.79 10.29 42.94
N LYS A 3 -32.37 11.49 42.72
CA LYS A 3 -32.44 12.10 41.38
C LYS A 3 -31.06 12.53 40.82
N LEU A 4 -30.11 12.89 41.69
CA LEU A 4 -28.76 13.29 41.31
C LEU A 4 -27.87 12.09 40.91
N LYS A 5 -28.13 10.90 41.50
CA LYS A 5 -27.45 9.66 41.11
C LYS A 5 -27.90 9.19 39.71
N ILE A 6 -29.18 9.32 39.39
CA ILE A 6 -29.74 8.89 38.08
C ILE A 6 -29.19 9.76 36.93
N THR A 7 -29.07 11.08 37.10
CA THR A 7 -28.47 11.95 36.08
C THR A 7 -26.98 11.69 35.88
N PHE A 8 -26.25 11.36 36.94
CA PHE A 8 -24.82 11.03 36.84
C PHE A 8 -24.59 9.67 36.14
N THR A 9 -25.45 8.69 36.39
CA THR A 9 -25.40 7.39 35.69
C THR A 9 -25.77 7.51 34.21
N LEU A 10 -26.71 8.38 33.85
CA LEU A 10 -27.10 8.60 32.45
C LEU A 10 -26.01 9.30 31.63
N PHE A 11 -25.27 10.24 32.23
CA PHE A 11 -24.11 10.88 31.61
C PHE A 11 -22.93 9.90 31.41
N LEU A 12 -22.70 8.99 32.36
CA LEU A 12 -21.68 7.94 32.24
C LEU A 12 -22.01 6.93 31.12
N LEU A 13 -23.30 6.60 30.95
CA LEU A 13 -23.77 5.69 29.89
C LEU A 13 -23.62 6.31 28.49
N ILE A 14 -23.84 7.62 28.35
CA ILE A 14 -23.64 8.37 27.09
C ILE A 14 -22.15 8.45 26.73
N TYR A 15 -21.25 8.52 27.72
CA TYR A 15 -19.80 8.50 27.49
C TYR A 15 -19.29 7.15 26.97
N LEU A 16 -19.97 6.04 27.31
CA LEU A 16 -19.68 4.69 26.79
C LEU A 16 -20.25 4.45 25.38
N LEU A 17 -21.15 5.31 24.91
CA LEU A 17 -21.76 5.28 23.57
C LEU A 17 -21.07 6.22 22.58
N VAL A 18 -19.98 6.91 22.98
CA VAL A 18 -19.17 7.67 22.03
C VAL A 18 -18.44 6.64 21.15
N PRO A 19 -18.80 6.52 19.84
CA PRO A 19 -18.07 5.62 18.97
C PRO A 19 -16.61 6.05 18.96
N THR A 20 -15.72 5.15 19.36
CA THR A 20 -14.30 5.37 19.15
C THR A 20 -14.09 5.45 17.65
N LEU A 21 -13.60 6.59 17.16
CA LEU A 21 -13.14 6.70 15.79
C LEU A 21 -11.95 5.75 15.63
N THR A 22 -12.22 4.52 15.21
CA THR A 22 -11.18 3.58 14.80
C THR A 22 -10.70 4.04 13.44
N TYR A 23 -9.58 4.75 13.41
CA TYR A 23 -8.88 4.97 12.15
C TYR A 23 -8.47 3.60 11.62
N ALA A 24 -8.95 3.23 10.43
CA ALA A 24 -8.47 2.06 9.73
C ALA A 24 -6.95 2.17 9.62
N ALA A 25 -6.22 1.16 10.10
CA ALA A 25 -4.79 1.08 9.89
C ALA A 25 -4.54 1.06 8.38
N LEU A 26 -3.52 1.78 7.91
CA LEU A 26 -3.12 1.72 6.50
C LEU A 26 -2.85 0.26 6.13
N PRO A 27 -3.22 -0.19 4.91
CA PRO A 27 -2.94 -1.55 4.48
C PRO A 27 -1.43 -1.81 4.47
N LEU A 28 -1.01 -3.04 4.77
CA LEU A 28 0.39 -3.43 4.66
C LEU A 28 0.76 -3.55 3.19
N ARG A 29 1.79 -2.81 2.78
CA ARG A 29 2.28 -2.77 1.40
C ARG A 29 3.68 -3.37 1.32
N VAL A 30 3.98 -3.98 0.18
CA VAL A 30 5.32 -4.48 -0.13
C VAL A 30 5.73 -3.90 -1.47
N VAL A 31 6.93 -3.34 -1.53
CA VAL A 31 7.53 -2.71 -2.71
C VAL A 31 8.89 -3.38 -2.95
N VAL A 32 9.13 -3.88 -4.15
CA VAL A 32 10.39 -4.48 -4.59
C VAL A 32 10.98 -3.59 -5.67
N ASP A 33 12.19 -3.07 -5.47
CA ASP A 33 12.90 -2.22 -6.45
C ASP A 33 12.03 -1.08 -7.01
N GLY A 34 11.25 -0.45 -6.12
CA GLY A 34 10.33 0.63 -6.45
C GLY A 34 8.96 0.18 -6.97
N GLU A 35 8.76 -1.11 -7.26
CA GLU A 35 7.48 -1.66 -7.76
C GLU A 35 6.64 -2.29 -6.66
N ARG A 36 5.35 -1.91 -6.58
CA ARG A 36 4.42 -2.50 -5.62
C ARG A 36 4.08 -3.93 -6.01
N VAL A 37 4.25 -4.85 -5.06
CA VAL A 37 3.79 -6.23 -5.20
C VAL A 37 2.29 -6.29 -4.97
N LEU A 38 1.56 -6.86 -5.93
CA LEU A 38 0.12 -7.08 -5.83
C LEU A 38 -0.18 -8.48 -5.27
N PHE A 39 -1.17 -8.53 -4.38
CA PHE A 39 -1.60 -9.74 -3.68
C PHE A 39 -3.08 -10.00 -3.99
N PRO A 40 -3.43 -10.60 -5.14
CA PRO A 40 -4.81 -10.71 -5.59
C PRO A 40 -5.71 -11.62 -4.73
N ASP A 41 -5.12 -12.59 -4.02
CA ASP A 41 -5.88 -13.66 -3.36
C ASP A 41 -5.53 -13.85 -1.88
N ALA A 42 -4.43 -13.28 -1.39
CA ALA A 42 -3.99 -13.41 -0.01
C ALA A 42 -3.13 -12.22 0.42
N GLN A 43 -3.68 -11.38 1.30
CA GLN A 43 -2.98 -10.18 1.76
C GLN A 43 -1.84 -10.49 2.73
N PRO A 44 -0.74 -9.73 2.69
CA PRO A 44 0.32 -9.82 3.69
C PRO A 44 -0.21 -9.32 5.05
N PHE A 45 0.39 -9.78 6.13
CA PHE A 45 0.00 -9.38 7.49
C PHE A 45 1.18 -9.38 8.46
N VAL A 46 1.00 -8.77 9.62
CA VAL A 46 1.97 -8.84 10.73
C VAL A 46 1.52 -9.93 11.71
N ASP A 47 2.37 -10.90 11.98
CA ASP A 47 2.06 -11.98 12.94
C ASP A 47 2.20 -11.54 14.40
N ALA A 48 1.83 -12.42 15.34
CA ALA A 48 1.92 -12.17 16.77
C ALA A 48 3.36 -11.97 17.29
N SER A 49 4.37 -12.36 16.51
CA SER A 49 5.80 -12.12 16.78
C SER A 49 6.31 -10.84 16.12
N ASN A 50 5.41 -10.00 15.61
CA ASN A 50 5.72 -8.75 14.93
C ASN A 50 6.63 -8.96 13.70
N ARG A 51 6.38 -10.02 12.94
CA ARG A 51 7.01 -10.29 11.64
C ARG A 51 5.99 -10.11 10.52
N VAL A 52 6.45 -9.48 9.44
CA VAL A 52 5.67 -9.39 8.21
C VAL A 52 5.67 -10.76 7.54
N GLN A 53 4.48 -11.30 7.32
CA GLN A 53 4.20 -12.55 6.64
C GLN A 53 3.62 -12.24 5.27
N VAL A 54 4.18 -12.86 4.24
CA VAL A 54 3.76 -12.67 2.84
C VAL A 54 3.48 -14.02 2.19
N PRO A 55 2.51 -14.11 1.26
CA PRO A 55 2.44 -15.27 0.39
C PRO A 55 3.72 -15.33 -0.44
N ILE A 56 4.47 -16.42 -0.27
CA ILE A 56 5.85 -16.55 -0.74
C ILE A 56 6.01 -16.24 -2.23
N ARG A 57 5.06 -16.67 -3.06
CA ARG A 57 5.15 -16.59 -4.52
C ARG A 57 5.33 -15.16 -5.03
N PHE A 58 4.43 -14.26 -4.66
CA PHE A 58 4.39 -12.91 -5.23
C PHE A 58 5.68 -12.12 -5.00
N VAL A 59 6.23 -12.22 -3.79
CA VAL A 59 7.47 -11.49 -3.46
C VAL A 59 8.69 -12.16 -4.09
N SER A 60 8.75 -13.50 -4.07
CA SER A 60 9.85 -14.22 -4.70
C SER A 60 9.90 -14.00 -6.21
N GLU A 61 8.76 -14.03 -6.89
CA GLU A 61 8.66 -13.74 -8.33
C GLU A 61 9.01 -12.28 -8.64
N ALA A 62 8.58 -11.32 -7.82
CA ALA A 62 9.00 -9.92 -7.96
C ALA A 62 10.51 -9.73 -7.77
N LEU A 63 11.16 -10.59 -6.98
CA LEU A 63 12.62 -10.66 -6.86
C LEU A 63 13.28 -11.47 -7.99
N GLY A 64 12.53 -11.93 -8.99
CA GLY A 64 13.05 -12.70 -10.11
C GLY A 64 13.36 -14.17 -9.78
N ALA A 65 12.78 -14.72 -8.71
CA ALA A 65 12.91 -16.12 -8.35
C ALA A 65 11.74 -16.97 -8.88
N GLU A 66 12.03 -18.17 -9.36
CA GLU A 66 11.03 -19.20 -9.64
C GLU A 66 10.60 -19.90 -8.34
N VAL A 67 9.31 -20.21 -8.22
CA VAL A 67 8.74 -20.83 -7.02
C VAL A 67 8.14 -22.21 -7.32
N GLY A 68 8.77 -23.25 -6.79
CA GLY A 68 8.28 -24.62 -6.80
C GLY A 68 7.56 -24.99 -5.49
N TRP A 69 6.62 -25.93 -5.58
CA TRP A 69 5.92 -26.52 -4.44
C TRP A 69 5.89 -28.04 -4.54
N ASP A 70 6.31 -28.72 -3.48
CA ASP A 70 6.14 -30.15 -3.27
C ASP A 70 5.07 -30.38 -2.19
N ASN A 71 3.97 -31.01 -2.58
CA ASN A 71 2.84 -31.25 -1.70
C ASN A 71 3.04 -32.43 -0.72
N GLU A 72 3.86 -33.42 -1.09
CA GLU A 72 4.14 -34.58 -0.23
C GLU A 72 4.98 -34.16 0.97
N THR A 73 6.03 -33.39 0.70
CA THR A 73 6.95 -32.92 1.75
C THR A 73 6.54 -31.57 2.34
N ARG A 74 5.54 -30.91 1.74
CA ARG A 74 5.10 -29.54 2.08
C ARG A 74 6.27 -28.54 2.01
N THR A 75 7.05 -28.65 0.94
CA THR A 75 8.26 -27.86 0.73
C THR A 75 8.04 -26.82 -0.36
N ALA A 76 8.35 -25.56 -0.05
CA ALA A 76 8.50 -24.50 -1.03
C ALA A 76 9.98 -24.41 -1.44
N THR A 77 10.24 -24.27 -2.75
CA THR A 77 11.58 -24.10 -3.31
C THR A 77 11.63 -22.82 -4.11
N LEU A 78 12.58 -21.94 -3.79
CA LEU A 78 12.85 -20.69 -4.49
C LEU A 78 14.16 -20.82 -5.25
N LYS A 79 14.18 -20.47 -6.53
CA LYS A 79 15.40 -20.48 -7.35
C LYS A 79 15.60 -19.14 -8.03
N GLN A 80 16.75 -18.50 -7.79
CA GLN A 80 17.13 -17.23 -8.41
C GLN A 80 18.57 -17.32 -8.89
N GLY A 81 18.75 -17.50 -10.20
CA GLY A 81 20.07 -17.75 -10.79
C GLY A 81 20.73 -18.99 -10.17
N LYS A 82 21.79 -18.78 -9.38
CA LYS A 82 22.50 -19.86 -8.67
C LYS A 82 22.00 -20.09 -7.24
N LYS A 83 21.19 -19.18 -6.70
CA LYS A 83 20.67 -19.27 -5.34
C LYS A 83 19.48 -20.22 -5.30
N THR A 84 19.48 -21.12 -4.33
CA THR A 84 18.35 -21.99 -4.02
C THR A 84 18.01 -21.91 -2.55
N MET A 85 16.76 -21.60 -2.24
CA MET A 85 16.24 -21.62 -0.88
C MET A 85 15.13 -22.66 -0.79
N THR A 86 15.13 -23.50 0.25
CA THR A 86 14.02 -24.43 0.51
C THR A 86 13.46 -24.25 1.92
N LEU A 87 12.14 -24.26 2.02
CA LEU A 87 11.39 -24.02 3.24
C LEU A 87 10.34 -25.10 3.41
N VAL A 88 10.31 -25.73 4.58
CA VAL A 88 9.28 -26.72 4.93
C VAL A 88 8.24 -26.07 5.84
N VAL A 89 6.96 -26.20 5.49
CA VAL A 89 5.86 -25.63 6.30
C VAL A 89 5.87 -26.20 7.72
N GLY A 90 5.72 -25.32 8.71
CA GLY A 90 5.71 -25.66 10.14
C GLY A 90 7.10 -25.88 10.74
N LYS A 91 8.17 -25.76 9.96
CA LYS A 91 9.56 -25.77 10.45
C LYS A 91 10.08 -24.34 10.57
N LYS A 92 11.00 -24.14 11.53
CA LYS A 92 11.83 -22.93 11.64
C LYS A 92 13.13 -23.06 10.83
N GLU A 93 13.53 -24.27 10.51
CA GLU A 93 14.71 -24.52 9.70
C GLU A 93 14.39 -24.29 8.23
N TYR A 94 15.34 -23.73 7.50
CA TYR A 94 15.32 -23.61 6.04
C TYR A 94 16.72 -23.92 5.50
N ASP A 95 16.81 -24.24 4.23
CA ASP A 95 18.08 -24.44 3.54
C ASP A 95 18.33 -23.27 2.59
N LEU A 96 19.55 -22.75 2.58
CA LEU A 96 20.03 -21.77 1.62
C LEU A 96 21.33 -22.29 1.01
N ASP A 97 21.32 -22.56 -0.28
CA ASP A 97 22.45 -23.10 -1.04
C ASP A 97 23.08 -24.36 -0.41
N GLY A 98 22.24 -25.27 0.10
CA GLY A 98 22.67 -26.51 0.76
C GLY A 98 23.11 -26.34 2.22
N LYS A 99 22.99 -25.13 2.79
CA LYS A 99 23.30 -24.85 4.19
C LYS A 99 22.03 -24.62 4.99
N LYS A 100 21.86 -25.41 6.04
CA LYS A 100 20.77 -25.23 7.00
C LYS A 100 20.94 -23.94 7.80
N GLN A 101 19.86 -23.18 7.87
CA GLN A 101 19.69 -21.95 8.65
C GLN A 101 18.36 -22.02 9.43
N SER A 102 18.10 -21.05 10.30
CA SER A 102 16.91 -21.02 11.14
C SER A 102 16.29 -19.62 11.15
N MET A 103 14.96 -19.57 11.05
CA MET A 103 14.15 -18.35 11.17
C MET A 103 13.56 -18.21 12.58
N ASP A 104 13.27 -16.97 12.95
CA ASP A 104 12.66 -16.62 14.25
C ASP A 104 11.13 -16.78 14.26
N SER A 105 10.52 -17.03 13.09
CA SER A 105 9.11 -17.41 12.90
C SER A 105 9.04 -18.69 12.05
N THR A 106 7.86 -19.10 11.61
CA THR A 106 7.65 -20.34 10.83
C THR A 106 6.95 -20.04 9.52
N ALA A 107 7.30 -20.79 8.47
CA ALA A 107 6.44 -20.89 7.30
C ALA A 107 5.10 -21.54 7.69
N MET A 108 3.98 -20.98 7.25
CA MET A 108 2.64 -21.47 7.60
C MET A 108 1.75 -21.56 6.38
N LEU A 109 0.83 -22.52 6.40
CA LEU A 109 -0.23 -22.62 5.40
C LEU A 109 -1.47 -21.91 5.93
N LYS A 110 -1.97 -20.92 5.20
CA LYS A 110 -3.19 -20.19 5.53
C LYS A 110 -4.02 -20.02 4.27
N ASP A 111 -5.29 -20.44 4.31
CA ASP A 111 -6.26 -20.29 3.22
C ASP A 111 -5.71 -20.74 1.85
N THR A 112 -4.95 -21.84 1.82
CA THR A 112 -4.25 -22.43 0.65
C THR A 112 -3.01 -21.69 0.13
N ARG A 113 -2.50 -20.70 0.86
CA ARG A 113 -1.26 -20.01 0.54
C ARG A 113 -0.20 -20.29 1.58
N THR A 114 1.03 -20.48 1.12
CA THR A 114 2.20 -20.61 1.99
C THR A 114 2.70 -19.21 2.32
N PHE A 115 2.55 -18.84 3.58
CA PHE A 115 3.09 -17.62 4.15
C PHE A 115 4.44 -17.86 4.77
N VAL A 116 5.34 -16.93 4.56
CA VAL A 116 6.70 -16.97 5.09
C VAL A 116 7.10 -15.60 5.62
N PRO A 117 7.99 -15.54 6.63
CA PRO A 117 8.43 -14.27 7.15
C PRO A 117 9.29 -13.59 6.09
N LEU A 118 8.83 -12.42 5.65
CA LEU A 118 9.30 -11.72 4.46
C LEU A 118 10.82 -11.45 4.46
N ARG A 119 11.37 -11.19 5.65
CA ARG A 119 12.79 -10.92 5.85
C ARG A 119 13.66 -12.07 5.30
N PHE A 120 13.36 -13.31 5.67
CA PHE A 120 14.22 -14.46 5.33
C PHE A 120 14.20 -14.77 3.84
N VAL A 121 13.05 -14.61 3.18
CA VAL A 121 12.97 -14.75 1.73
C VAL A 121 13.82 -13.69 1.05
N SER A 122 13.66 -12.42 1.44
CA SER A 122 14.36 -11.33 0.76
C SER A 122 15.87 -11.39 1.01
N GLU A 123 16.30 -11.57 2.27
CA GLU A 123 17.72 -11.71 2.63
C GLU A 123 18.35 -12.98 2.03
N GLY A 124 17.63 -14.10 2.02
CA GLY A 124 18.08 -15.35 1.38
C GLY A 124 18.34 -15.18 -0.12
N LEU A 125 17.47 -14.42 -0.80
CA LEU A 125 17.66 -14.04 -2.20
C LEU A 125 18.70 -12.91 -2.37
N GLY A 126 19.20 -12.31 -1.28
CA GLY A 126 20.24 -11.28 -1.28
C GLY A 126 19.74 -9.85 -1.42
N ALA A 127 18.44 -9.63 -1.25
CA ALA A 127 17.87 -8.31 -1.13
C ALA A 127 17.94 -7.81 0.32
N THR A 128 17.83 -6.49 0.49
CA THR A 128 17.72 -5.83 1.78
C THR A 128 16.28 -5.38 2.01
N LEU A 129 15.88 -5.16 3.28
CA LEU A 129 14.55 -4.65 3.59
C LEU A 129 14.58 -3.44 4.51
N LYS A 130 13.65 -2.52 4.26
CA LYS A 130 13.30 -1.41 5.15
C LYS A 130 11.80 -1.40 5.40
N TYR A 131 11.41 -1.34 6.67
CA TYR A 131 9.99 -1.25 7.04
C TYR A 131 9.66 0.16 7.53
N ASP A 132 8.82 0.87 6.78
CA ASP A 132 8.20 2.11 7.21
C ASP A 132 6.87 1.83 7.90
N LYS A 133 6.90 1.91 9.24
CA LYS A 133 5.73 1.71 10.09
C LYS A 133 4.68 2.82 9.95
N THR A 134 5.09 4.02 9.54
CA THR A 134 4.21 5.19 9.43
C THR A 134 3.19 4.99 8.31
N ILE A 135 3.66 4.40 7.21
CA ILE A 135 2.85 4.11 6.02
C ILE A 135 2.59 2.62 5.80
N ASN A 136 2.89 1.81 6.82
CA ASN A 136 2.76 0.36 6.80
C ASN A 136 3.32 -0.27 5.51
N THR A 137 4.54 0.10 5.11
CA THR A 137 5.13 -0.32 3.82
C THR A 137 6.51 -0.93 4.03
N VAL A 138 6.73 -2.12 3.48
CA VAL A 138 8.04 -2.77 3.42
C VAL A 138 8.64 -2.52 2.04
N TYR A 139 9.79 -1.84 2.02
CA TYR A 139 10.64 -1.69 0.85
C TYR A 139 11.66 -2.82 0.84
N ILE A 140 11.84 -3.42 -0.33
CA ILE A 140 12.80 -4.48 -0.61
C ILE A 140 13.67 -3.98 -1.75
N SER A 141 14.97 -4.08 -1.60
CA SER A 141 15.92 -3.57 -2.59
C SER A 141 16.97 -4.62 -2.91
N THR A 142 17.07 -4.97 -4.19
CA THR A 142 18.14 -5.83 -4.72
C THR A 142 19.47 -5.05 -4.74
N PRO A 143 20.62 -5.75 -4.72
CA PRO A 143 21.93 -5.08 -4.71
C PRO A 143 22.19 -4.14 -5.89
N GLU A 144 21.56 -4.41 -7.04
CA GLU A 144 21.71 -3.63 -8.28
C GLU A 144 20.74 -2.44 -8.35
N TYR A 145 19.76 -2.36 -7.44
CA TYR A 145 18.77 -1.28 -7.44
C TYR A 145 19.39 0.03 -6.94
N THR A 146 19.40 1.04 -7.81
CA THR A 146 19.98 2.37 -7.56
C THR A 146 18.92 3.47 -7.35
N GLY A 147 17.64 3.11 -7.35
CA GLY A 147 16.53 4.03 -7.05
C GLY A 147 16.39 4.33 -5.56
N SER A 148 15.39 5.13 -5.17
CA SER A 148 15.18 5.47 -3.76
C SER A 148 14.87 4.21 -2.95
N THR A 149 15.70 3.94 -1.95
CA THR A 149 15.64 2.76 -1.03
C THR A 149 14.67 2.97 0.13
N GLY A 150 13.80 3.98 0.05
CA GLY A 150 12.97 4.46 1.15
C GLY A 150 13.77 5.18 2.24
N ASP A 151 15.05 5.50 2.02
CA ASP A 151 15.92 6.30 2.91
C ASP A 151 15.65 7.80 2.87
N ASP A 152 15.02 8.28 1.79
CA ASP A 152 14.29 9.53 1.83
C ASP A 152 13.12 9.32 2.81
N LYS A 153 13.19 9.96 3.99
CA LYS A 153 12.15 9.80 5.01
C LYS A 153 10.81 10.14 4.37
N VAL A 154 9.96 9.13 4.17
CA VAL A 154 8.59 9.35 3.73
C VAL A 154 7.94 10.29 4.72
N ILE A 155 7.48 11.45 4.23
CA ILE A 155 6.82 12.44 5.07
C ILE A 155 5.33 12.26 4.89
N ILE A 156 4.64 12.01 6.00
CA ILE A 156 3.18 12.07 6.03
C ILE A 156 2.74 13.48 6.34
N LYS A 157 1.90 14.02 5.46
CA LYS A 157 1.21 15.28 5.68
C LYS A 157 -0.29 15.04 5.74
N ASP A 158 -0.95 15.73 6.64
CA ASP A 158 -2.40 15.94 6.57
C ASP A 158 -2.67 17.12 5.64
N MET A 159 -3.44 16.88 4.58
CA MET A 159 -3.88 17.91 3.64
C MET A 159 -5.41 17.88 3.58
N TYR A 160 -6.04 18.79 4.34
CA TYR A 160 -7.51 18.87 4.46
C TYR A 160 -8.13 17.53 4.94
N GLY A 161 -7.45 16.84 5.84
CA GLY A 161 -7.85 15.55 6.40
C GLY A 161 -7.45 14.33 5.55
N PHE A 162 -6.88 14.52 4.35
CA PHE A 162 -6.28 13.43 3.59
C PHE A 162 -4.84 13.22 4.08
N LYS A 163 -4.51 11.99 4.46
CA LYS A 163 -3.12 11.60 4.74
C LYS A 163 -2.43 11.30 3.42
N VAL A 164 -1.43 12.10 3.08
CA VAL A 164 -0.63 11.93 1.88
C VAL A 164 0.81 11.58 2.25
N ALA A 165 1.37 10.59 1.55
CA ALA A 165 2.76 10.18 1.69
C ALA A 165 3.60 10.88 0.62
N LEU A 166 4.63 11.60 1.05
CA LEU A 166 5.60 12.26 0.16
C LEU A 166 6.92 11.49 0.16
N PHE A 167 7.69 11.62 -0.91
CA PHE A 167 9.00 10.96 -1.07
C PHE A 167 8.90 9.43 -1.03
N THR A 168 7.83 8.86 -1.57
CA THR A 168 7.60 7.42 -1.62
C THR A 168 8.43 6.72 -2.71
N GLY A 169 9.11 7.48 -3.56
CA GLY A 169 9.78 7.00 -4.76
C GLY A 169 8.84 6.83 -5.97
N SER A 170 7.53 7.07 -5.80
CA SER A 170 6.56 6.96 -6.91
C SER A 170 6.69 8.10 -7.93
N GLU A 171 7.23 9.25 -7.50
CA GLU A 171 7.20 10.53 -8.22
C GLU A 171 5.78 11.12 -8.41
N LEU A 172 4.79 10.68 -7.61
CA LEU A 172 3.46 11.30 -7.60
C LEU A 172 3.58 12.77 -7.20
N ASN A 173 3.09 13.67 -8.05
CA ASN A 173 2.98 15.07 -7.68
C ASN A 173 1.76 15.26 -6.77
N ILE A 174 1.95 15.85 -5.60
CA ILE A 174 0.88 16.13 -4.64
C ILE A 174 0.94 17.59 -4.24
N ASP A 175 -0.02 18.36 -4.74
CA ASP A 175 -0.16 19.78 -4.47
C ASP A 175 -1.39 20.05 -3.61
N ARG A 176 -1.19 20.89 -2.59
CA ARG A 176 -2.30 21.46 -1.83
C ARG A 176 -2.99 22.49 -2.74
N GLY A 177 -4.27 22.31 -3.01
CA GLY A 177 -5.02 23.27 -3.83
C GLY A 177 -5.35 24.56 -3.05
N ASP A 178 -5.79 25.58 -3.78
CA ASP A 178 -6.05 26.93 -3.25
C ASP A 178 -7.32 27.06 -2.37
N TYR A 179 -7.87 25.94 -1.89
CA TYR A 179 -9.06 25.95 -1.04
C TYR A 179 -8.81 26.71 0.26
N ASP A 180 -9.59 27.76 0.47
CA ASP A 180 -9.72 28.47 1.73
C ASP A 180 -10.99 28.04 2.46
N GLU A 181 -10.91 27.91 3.79
CA GLU A 181 -12.06 27.55 4.63
C GLU A 181 -13.14 28.65 4.68
N TYR A 182 -12.83 29.83 4.14
CA TYR A 182 -13.66 31.04 4.24
C TYR A 182 -14.37 31.47 2.95
N GLY A 183 -14.15 30.87 1.77
CA GLY A 183 -14.98 31.30 0.64
C GLY A 183 -14.62 30.96 -0.80
N THR A 184 -14.36 29.70 -1.17
CA THR A 184 -14.96 29.16 -2.41
C THR A 184 -14.85 27.63 -2.50
N LYS A 185 -16.00 26.92 -2.44
CA LYS A 185 -16.11 25.48 -2.82
C LYS A 185 -15.69 25.17 -4.26
N ASN A 186 -15.38 26.21 -5.05
CA ASN A 186 -14.89 26.10 -6.42
C ASN A 186 -13.37 25.90 -6.52
N ARG A 187 -12.64 25.91 -5.40
CA ARG A 187 -11.19 25.66 -5.38
C ARG A 187 -10.87 24.26 -4.90
N ALA A 188 -9.83 23.66 -5.49
CA ALA A 188 -9.42 22.31 -5.18
C ALA A 188 -8.84 22.25 -3.77
N LEU A 189 -9.14 21.17 -3.05
CA LEU A 189 -8.49 20.78 -1.81
C LEU A 189 -7.11 20.20 -2.08
N LEU A 190 -7.06 19.27 -3.03
CA LEU A 190 -5.86 18.49 -3.34
C LEU A 190 -5.79 18.29 -4.85
N ILE A 191 -4.59 18.39 -5.39
CA ILE A 191 -4.28 18.13 -6.79
C ILE A 191 -3.22 17.04 -6.81
N LEU A 192 -3.50 15.94 -7.49
CA LEU A 192 -2.62 14.81 -7.65
C LEU A 192 -2.25 14.71 -9.14
N GLY A 193 -0.97 14.81 -9.45
CA GLY A 193 -0.46 14.71 -10.82
C GLY A 193 0.27 13.39 -11.01
N LEU A 194 -0.31 12.50 -11.82
CA LEU A 194 0.32 11.25 -12.21
C LEU A 194 1.15 11.49 -13.47
N ALA A 195 2.45 11.31 -13.37
CA ALA A 195 3.39 11.49 -14.46
C ALA A 195 3.91 10.15 -14.98
N LYS A 196 3.68 9.88 -16.26
CA LYS A 196 3.92 8.56 -16.86
C LYS A 196 5.39 8.31 -17.22
N ASP A 197 6.04 9.33 -17.78
CA ASP A 197 7.37 9.21 -18.36
C ASP A 197 8.45 9.89 -17.50
N ARG A 198 8.22 10.02 -16.19
CA ARG A 198 9.24 10.54 -15.27
C ARG A 198 10.39 9.56 -15.14
N VAL A 199 11.61 10.08 -15.29
CA VAL A 199 12.85 9.34 -15.03
C VAL A 199 12.81 8.80 -13.60
N ASN A 200 12.91 7.48 -13.43
CA ASN A 200 12.80 6.76 -12.16
C ASN A 200 11.42 6.83 -11.46
N GLY A 201 10.37 7.34 -12.12
CA GLY A 201 9.01 7.34 -11.59
C GLY A 201 8.31 5.99 -11.75
N ASN A 202 7.40 5.67 -10.82
CA ASN A 202 6.58 4.47 -10.91
C ASN A 202 5.10 4.82 -11.07
N TYR A 203 4.61 4.81 -12.31
CA TYR A 203 3.24 5.22 -12.65
C TYR A 203 2.17 4.34 -11.99
N GLU A 204 2.38 3.02 -11.90
CA GLU A 204 1.43 2.13 -11.23
C GLU A 204 1.37 2.40 -9.71
N MET A 205 2.51 2.73 -9.11
CA MET A 205 2.56 3.17 -7.71
C MET A 205 1.84 4.51 -7.51
N GLN A 206 1.98 5.45 -8.44
CA GLN A 206 1.25 6.73 -8.41
C GLN A 206 -0.27 6.53 -8.50
N ILE A 207 -0.75 5.70 -9.44
CA ILE A 207 -2.17 5.32 -9.56
C ILE A 207 -2.68 4.77 -8.22
N GLN A 208 -1.90 3.89 -7.60
CA GLN A 208 -2.30 3.26 -6.36
C GLN A 208 -2.28 4.23 -5.17
N GLU A 209 -1.32 5.15 -5.11
CA GLU A 209 -1.29 6.20 -4.08
C GLU A 209 -2.49 7.13 -4.21
N VAL A 210 -2.90 7.48 -5.43
CA VAL A 210 -4.14 8.21 -5.70
C VAL A 210 -5.33 7.43 -5.18
N GLU A 211 -5.44 6.14 -5.50
CA GLU A 211 -6.50 5.27 -4.97
C GLU A 211 -6.53 5.27 -3.44
N ASP A 212 -5.38 5.04 -2.80
CA ASP A 212 -5.23 4.98 -1.35
C ASP A 212 -5.60 6.34 -0.69
N ILE A 213 -5.34 7.48 -1.36
CA ILE A 213 -5.75 8.81 -0.89
C ILE A 213 -7.27 8.97 -0.99
N LEU A 214 -7.86 8.67 -2.15
CA LEU A 214 -9.29 8.84 -2.39
C LEU A 214 -10.12 7.96 -1.44
N ARG A 215 -9.71 6.69 -1.23
CA ARG A 215 -10.42 5.73 -0.35
C ARG A 215 -10.47 6.13 1.12
N GLN A 216 -9.69 7.12 1.57
CA GLN A 216 -9.76 7.60 2.95
C GLN A 216 -11.07 8.32 3.25
N LYS A 217 -11.68 8.97 2.26
CA LYS A 217 -12.79 9.92 2.46
C LYS A 217 -13.87 9.88 1.40
N ILE A 218 -13.62 9.25 0.26
CA ILE A 218 -14.54 9.16 -0.87
C ILE A 218 -15.15 7.75 -0.91
N LYS A 219 -16.45 7.67 -1.22
CA LYS A 219 -17.16 6.38 -1.27
C LYS A 219 -16.49 5.39 -2.23
N SER A 220 -16.42 4.11 -1.84
CA SER A 220 -15.63 3.11 -2.55
C SER A 220 -16.09 2.86 -3.99
N ASP A 221 -17.40 2.89 -4.25
CA ASP A 221 -17.98 2.79 -5.60
C ASP A 221 -17.56 3.96 -6.50
N THR A 222 -17.60 5.18 -5.98
CA THR A 222 -17.10 6.38 -6.69
C THR A 222 -15.60 6.24 -6.97
N VAL A 223 -14.81 5.76 -6.01
CA VAL A 223 -13.37 5.53 -6.22
C VAL A 223 -13.12 4.45 -7.28
N ASP A 224 -13.88 3.34 -7.24
CA ASP A 224 -13.73 2.26 -8.23
C ASP A 224 -13.98 2.77 -9.66
N ASP A 225 -14.98 3.63 -9.85
CA ASP A 225 -15.28 4.28 -11.13
C ASP A 225 -14.18 5.25 -11.57
N ILE A 226 -13.64 6.06 -10.64
CA ILE A 226 -12.49 6.94 -10.90
C ILE A 226 -11.28 6.11 -11.34
N MET A 227 -10.93 5.07 -10.60
CA MET A 227 -9.76 4.24 -10.89
C MET A 227 -9.91 3.46 -12.19
N LYS A 228 -11.13 3.00 -12.49
CA LYS A 228 -11.45 2.38 -13.78
C LYS A 228 -11.24 3.36 -14.94
N TYR A 229 -11.58 4.63 -14.75
CA TYR A 229 -11.35 5.67 -15.75
C TYR A 229 -9.87 5.98 -15.93
N ILE A 230 -9.12 6.22 -14.85
CA ILE A 230 -7.66 6.44 -14.88
C ILE A 230 -6.95 5.27 -15.57
N ARG A 231 -7.28 4.02 -15.21
CA ARG A 231 -6.62 2.83 -15.81
C ARG A 231 -6.99 2.59 -17.28
N LYS A 232 -8.06 3.22 -17.80
CA LYS A 232 -8.49 3.10 -19.21
C LYS A 232 -7.65 3.97 -20.15
N GLU A 233 -6.75 4.81 -19.64
CA GLU A 233 -6.08 5.94 -20.32
C GLU A 233 -5.22 5.66 -21.55
N LYS A 234 -5.13 4.43 -22.05
CA LYS A 234 -4.46 4.19 -23.34
C LYS A 234 -5.13 4.91 -24.53
N ASN A 235 -6.35 5.42 -24.38
CA ASN A 235 -7.14 6.06 -25.45
C ASN A 235 -7.95 7.30 -25.00
N LEU A 236 -7.58 8.04 -23.94
CA LEU A 236 -8.27 9.32 -23.68
C LEU A 236 -7.86 10.32 -24.77
N GLU A 237 -8.84 10.99 -25.37
CA GLU A 237 -8.57 12.14 -26.25
C GLU A 237 -7.92 13.25 -25.39
N GLU A 238 -6.90 13.92 -25.92
CA GLU A 238 -6.21 15.01 -25.21
C GLU A 238 -7.24 15.99 -24.63
N GLN A 239 -7.09 16.33 -23.33
CA GLN A 239 -7.97 17.25 -22.61
C GLN A 239 -9.38 16.72 -22.26
N GLU A 240 -9.66 15.41 -22.36
CA GLU A 240 -10.91 14.86 -21.85
C GLU A 240 -11.01 15.04 -20.32
N VAL A 241 -12.05 15.76 -19.88
CA VAL A 241 -12.33 16.01 -18.46
C VAL A 241 -13.52 15.17 -18.03
N LYS A 242 -13.35 14.41 -16.94
CA LYS A 242 -14.45 13.69 -16.30
C LYS A 242 -14.59 14.05 -14.83
N TRP A 243 -15.84 14.29 -14.42
CA TRP A 243 -16.22 14.55 -13.04
C TRP A 243 -16.89 13.32 -12.42
N PHE A 244 -16.50 13.04 -11.19
CA PHE A 244 -17.07 12.02 -10.33
C PHE A 244 -17.52 12.70 -9.05
N ASN A 245 -18.68 12.34 -8.53
CA ASN A 245 -19.28 13.02 -7.39
C ASN A 245 -19.67 11.96 -6.35
N ASP A 246 -19.50 12.29 -5.08
CA ASP A 246 -20.16 11.60 -3.98
C ASP A 246 -21.02 12.61 -3.18
N GLU A 247 -21.37 12.32 -1.93
CA GLU A 247 -22.19 13.23 -1.11
C GLU A 247 -21.41 14.45 -0.59
N THR A 248 -20.09 14.34 -0.45
CA THR A 248 -19.23 15.33 0.22
C THR A 248 -18.20 15.93 -0.73
N TYR A 249 -17.70 15.14 -1.67
CA TYR A 249 -16.58 15.46 -2.54
C TYR A 249 -16.98 15.31 -4.01
N ARG A 250 -16.36 16.14 -4.84
CA ARG A 250 -16.31 15.94 -6.28
C ARG A 250 -14.86 15.84 -6.73
N VAL A 251 -14.60 14.92 -7.64
CA VAL A 251 -13.27 14.60 -8.17
C VAL A 251 -13.27 14.84 -9.66
N ARG A 252 -12.27 15.57 -10.15
CA ARG A 252 -12.02 15.78 -11.58
C ARG A 252 -10.83 14.93 -11.98
N VAL A 253 -10.98 14.14 -13.04
CA VAL A 253 -9.87 13.50 -13.75
C VAL A 253 -9.71 14.16 -15.11
N ILE A 254 -8.48 14.55 -15.48
CA ILE A 254 -8.16 15.17 -16.76
C ILE A 254 -6.88 14.56 -17.34
N ALA A 255 -6.91 14.19 -18.62
CA ALA A 255 -5.70 13.88 -19.38
C ALA A 255 -5.02 15.17 -19.85
N LEU A 256 -3.75 15.37 -19.49
CA LEU A 256 -2.96 16.52 -19.90
C LEU A 256 -2.27 16.26 -21.24
N PRO A 257 -1.96 17.31 -22.03
CA PRO A 257 -1.24 17.16 -23.30
C PRO A 257 0.15 16.51 -23.17
N SER A 258 0.74 16.50 -21.97
CA SER A 258 2.00 15.79 -21.68
C SER A 258 1.85 14.27 -21.62
N GLY A 259 0.61 13.74 -21.65
CA GLY A 259 0.33 12.33 -21.35
C GLY A 259 0.17 12.03 -19.86
N ASP A 260 0.30 13.05 -19.01
CA ASP A 260 0.09 12.97 -17.56
C ASP A 260 -1.41 13.04 -17.21
N THR A 261 -1.75 12.56 -16.02
CA THR A 261 -3.12 12.54 -15.52
C THR A 261 -3.25 13.45 -14.31
N GLY A 262 -4.16 14.43 -14.39
CA GLY A 262 -4.50 15.30 -13.26
C GLY A 262 -5.74 14.81 -12.53
N VAL A 263 -5.63 14.58 -11.22
CA VAL A 263 -6.76 14.25 -10.35
C VAL A 263 -6.92 15.35 -9.30
N GLY A 264 -7.99 16.13 -9.41
CA GLY A 264 -8.32 17.17 -8.43
C GLY A 264 -9.47 16.74 -7.53
N ILE A 265 -9.45 17.17 -6.27
CA ILE A 265 -10.50 16.90 -5.28
C ILE A 265 -11.06 18.23 -4.78
N TRP A 266 -12.38 18.39 -4.74
CA TRP A 266 -13.10 19.54 -4.18
C TRP A 266 -14.17 19.08 -3.20
N TYR A 267 -14.63 19.99 -2.34
CA TYR A 267 -15.94 19.82 -1.72
C TYR A 267 -17.06 19.99 -2.75
N GLN A 268 -18.16 19.27 -2.52
CA GLN A 268 -19.43 19.45 -3.22
C GLN A 268 -20.24 20.62 -2.65
#